data_AF-A0AA41L8Z5-F1
#
_entry.id   AF-A0AA41L8Z5-F1
#
_cell.length_a   1.000
_cell.length_b   1.000
_cell.length_c   1.000
_cell.angle_alpha   90.00
_cell.angle_beta   90.00
_cell.angle_gamma   90.00
#
_symmetry.space_group_name_H-M   'P 1'
#
loop_
_entity.id
_entity.type
_entity.pdbx_description
1 polymer ?
#
loop_
_entity_poly.entity_id
_entity_poly.type
_entity_poly.pdbx_seq_one_letter_code
_entity_poly.pdbx_strand_id
1 'polypeptide(L)'
;NQYADALAPAFGGLRYLIVGGDALDPQVVRKVLATSRPRHLLNGYGPTETTTFATTYEIDEVPAGARSIPIGRPIANTQVYVLD
;
A
#
# COMPACT_ATOMS: atom_id res chain seq x y z
N ASN A 1 -1.40 11.52 10.26
CA ASN A 1 -0.61 10.79 11.29
C ASN A 1 0.15 9.64 10.65
N GLN A 2 1.40 9.88 10.27
CA GLN A 2 2.26 8.84 9.69
C GLN A 2 3.14 8.25 10.79
N TYR A 3 2.98 6.96 11.07
CA TYR A 3 3.75 6.22 12.09
C TYR A 3 4.95 5.47 11.51
N ALA A 4 5.24 5.66 10.22
CA ALA A 4 6.28 4.92 9.51
C ALA A 4 7.64 5.03 10.19
N ASP A 5 8.00 6.22 10.69
CA ASP A 5 9.27 6.44 11.37
C ASP A 5 9.34 5.75 12.74
N ALA A 6 8.26 5.82 13.52
CA ALA A 6 8.20 5.18 14.83
C ALA A 6 8.22 3.64 14.74
N LEU A 7 7.66 3.08 13.67
CA LEU A 7 7.54 1.64 13.46
C LEU A 7 8.60 1.06 12.51
N ALA A 8 9.47 1.90 11.92
CA ALA A 8 10.49 1.50 10.97
C ALA A 8 11.33 0.29 11.44
N PRO A 9 11.78 0.19 12.71
CA PRO A 9 12.56 -0.96 13.16
C PRO A 9 11.82 -2.30 13.05
N ALA A 10 10.48 -2.29 13.08
CA ALA A 10 9.67 -3.50 13.01
C ALA A 10 9.42 -3.98 11.56
N PHE A 11 9.38 -3.07 10.59
CA PHE A 11 8.93 -3.39 9.23
C PHE A 11 9.82 -4.42 8.51
N GLY A 12 11.14 -4.33 8.67
CA GLY A 12 12.08 -5.26 8.00
C GLY A 12 11.92 -6.73 8.42
N GLY A 13 11.32 -7.00 9.58
CA GLY A 13 11.02 -8.35 10.05
C GLY A 13 9.69 -8.92 9.57
N LEU A 14 8.84 -8.11 8.92
CA LEU A 14 7.51 -8.53 8.49
C LEU A 14 7.56 -9.28 7.16
N ARG A 15 6.81 -10.39 7.09
CA ARG A 15 6.54 -11.07 5.81
C ARG A 15 5.62 -10.25 4.92
N TYR A 16 4.58 -9.66 5.51
CA TYR A 16 3.61 -8.83 4.80
C TYR A 16 3.30 -7.59 5.63
N LEU A 17 3.37 -6.42 5.00
CA LEU A 17 2.85 -5.16 5.51
C LEU A 17 1.80 -4.68 4.51
N ILE A 18 0.53 -4.68 4.93
CA ILE A 18 -0.58 -4.17 4.13
C ILE A 18 -1.04 -2.86 4.75
N VAL A 19 -1.02 -1.80 3.97
CA VAL A 19 -1.44 -0.45 4.36
C VAL A 19 -2.61 -0.02 3.48
N GLY A 20 -3.50 0.80 4.02
CA GLY A 20 -4.69 1.24 3.30
C GLY A 20 -5.54 2.18 4.15
N GLY A 21 -6.69 2.58 3.62
CA GLY A 21 -7.66 3.44 4.31
C GLY A 21 -7.48 4.95 4.06
N ASP A 22 -6.34 5.39 3.52
CA ASP A 22 -6.11 6.75 3.03
C ASP A 22 -5.06 6.73 1.90
N ALA A 23 -4.91 7.84 1.19
CA ALA A 23 -3.89 8.00 0.16
C ALA A 23 -2.48 7.89 0.76
N LEU A 24 -1.70 6.94 0.23
CA LEU A 24 -0.31 6.78 0.65
C LEU A 24 0.57 7.89 0.07
N ASP A 25 1.43 8.46 0.92
CA ASP A 25 2.45 9.42 0.51
C ASP A 25 3.63 8.70 -0.16
N PRO A 26 3.90 8.95 -1.46
CA PRO A 26 5.00 8.32 -2.18
C PRO A 26 6.38 8.54 -1.54
N GLN A 27 6.61 9.66 -0.85
CA GLN A 27 7.89 9.93 -0.19
C GLN A 27 8.12 9.00 1.00
N VAL A 28 7.08 8.74 1.78
CA VAL A 28 7.13 7.85 2.95
C VAL A 28 7.34 6.41 2.51
N VAL A 29 6.63 5.99 1.48
CA VAL A 29 6.77 4.64 0.93
C VAL A 29 8.19 4.44 0.39
N ARG A 30 8.77 5.42 -0.33
CA ARG A 30 10.19 5.37 -0.73
C ARG A 30 11.12 5.18 0.47
N LYS A 31 10.90 5.93 1.55
CA LYS A 31 11.72 5.83 2.76
C LYS A 31 11.63 4.43 3.36
N VAL A 32 10.44 3.87 3.54
CA VAL A 32 10.25 2.50 4.05
C VAL A 32 10.95 1.47 3.17
N LEU A 33 10.80 1.57 1.85
CA LEU A 33 11.49 0.67 0.91
C LEU A 33 13.02 0.76 0.98
N ALA A 34 13.56 1.94 1.30
CA ALA A 34 14.99 2.16 1.39
C ALA A 34 15.59 1.74 2.74
N THR A 35 14.86 1.95 3.84
CA THR A 35 15.42 1.81 5.20
C THR A 35 14.95 0.59 5.97
N SER A 36 13.75 0.08 5.66
CA SER A 36 13.07 -0.92 6.49
C SER A 36 12.09 -1.76 5.68
N ARG A 37 12.51 -2.18 4.48
CA ARG A 37 11.67 -2.90 3.53
C ARG A 37 11.14 -4.22 4.13
N PRO A 38 9.81 -4.40 4.28
CA PRO A 38 9.23 -5.71 4.57
C PRO A 38 9.38 -6.62 3.34
N ARG A 39 9.21 -7.93 3.51
CA ARG A 39 9.29 -8.86 2.36
C ARG A 39 8.24 -8.54 1.29
N HIS A 40 7.04 -8.19 1.71
CA HIS A 40 5.96 -7.73 0.83
C HIS A 40 5.32 -6.46 1.42
N LEU A 41 5.21 -5.41 0.60
CA LEU A 41 4.53 -4.16 0.95
C LEU A 41 3.36 -3.96 -0.01
N LEU A 42 2.14 -3.87 0.52
CA LEU A 42 0.93 -3.75 -0.28
C LEU A 42 0.12 -2.51 0.08
N ASN A 43 -0.37 -1.81 -0.93
CA ASN A 43 -1.48 -0.86 -0.80
C ASN A 43 -2.80 -1.62 -1.00
N GLY A 44 -3.61 -1.69 0.05
CA GLY A 44 -4.96 -2.23 0.00
C GLY A 44 -6.00 -1.12 -0.05
N TYR A 45 -6.97 -1.25 -0.94
CA TYR A 45 -8.08 -0.31 -1.04
C TYR A 45 -9.41 -1.06 -1.09
N GLY A 46 -10.38 -0.57 -0.34
CA GLY A 46 -11.77 -1.00 -0.39
C GLY A 46 -12.59 -0.27 0.67
N PRO A 47 -13.83 0.14 0.37
CA PRO A 47 -14.76 0.59 1.40
C PRO A 47 -15.19 -0.60 2.29
N THR A 48 -15.72 -0.29 3.47
CA THR A 48 -16.22 -1.31 4.42
C THR A 48 -17.30 -2.19 3.78
N GLU A 49 -18.13 -1.62 2.93
CA GLU A 49 -19.21 -2.26 2.16
C GLU A 49 -18.71 -3.36 1.21
N THR A 50 -17.43 -3.30 0.81
CA THR A 50 -16.76 -4.33 0.00
C THR A 50 -15.93 -5.32 0.83
N THR A 51 -16.07 -5.31 2.16
CA THR A 51 -15.36 -6.18 3.10
C THR A 51 -13.85 -5.91 3.14
N THR A 52 -13.47 -4.77 3.72
CA THR A 52 -12.08 -4.33 3.97
C THR A 52 -11.28 -3.94 2.73
N PHE A 53 -10.97 -4.87 1.82
CA PHE A 53 -10.20 -4.57 0.60
C PHE A 53 -10.87 -5.17 -0.63
N ALA A 54 -11.05 -4.34 -1.66
CA ALA A 54 -11.51 -4.75 -2.99
C ALA A 54 -10.34 -4.89 -3.97
N THR A 55 -9.28 -4.09 -3.81
CA THR A 55 -8.08 -4.13 -4.64
C THR A 55 -6.80 -4.14 -3.81
N THR A 56 -5.74 -4.72 -4.36
CA THR A 56 -4.39 -4.64 -3.79
C THR A 56 -3.35 -4.31 -4.87
N TYR A 57 -2.34 -3.55 -4.47
CA TYR A 57 -1.14 -3.25 -5.26
C TYR A 57 0.10 -3.61 -4.47
N GLU A 58 0.95 -4.48 -5.02
CA GLU A 58 2.27 -4.73 -4.45
C GLU A 58 3.23 -3.62 -4.87
N ILE A 59 3.89 -3.00 -3.89
CA ILE A 59 4.75 -1.85 -4.07
C ILE A 59 6.20 -2.29 -4.00
N ASP A 60 6.79 -2.57 -5.16
CA ASP A 60 8.21 -2.94 -5.26
C ASP A 60 9.14 -1.73 -5.37
N GLU A 61 8.64 -0.67 -6.00
CA GLU A 61 9.34 0.59 -6.23
C GLU A 61 8.36 1.77 -6.31
N VAL A 62 8.89 2.98 -6.12
CA VAL A 62 8.13 4.22 -6.28
C VAL A 62 8.94 5.19 -7.14
N PRO A 63 8.57 5.38 -8.42
CA PRO A 63 9.32 6.22 -9.34
C PRO A 63 9.55 7.64 -8.82
N ALA A 64 10.64 8.26 -9.27
CA ALA A 64 10.90 9.67 -9.02
C ALA A 64 9.76 10.52 -9.61
N GLY A 65 9.20 11.44 -8.82
CA GLY A 65 8.09 12.28 -9.24
C GLY A 65 6.70 11.63 -9.20
N ALA A 66 6.57 10.38 -8.75
CA ALA A 66 5.27 9.75 -8.51
C ALA A 66 4.41 10.63 -7.57
N ARG A 67 3.17 10.91 -7.99
CA ARG A 67 2.21 11.74 -7.25
C ARG A 67 1.25 10.94 -6.38
N SER A 68 1.11 9.64 -6.65
CA SER A 68 0.24 8.73 -5.92
C SER A 68 0.78 7.30 -6.01
N ILE A 69 0.28 6.43 -5.13
CA ILE A 69 0.50 4.99 -5.18
C ILE A 69 -0.77 4.33 -5.75
N PRO A 70 -0.67 3.46 -6.76
CA PRO A 70 -1.83 2.74 -7.29
C PRO A 70 -2.54 1.92 -6.21
N ILE A 71 -3.85 1.75 -6.37
CA ILE A 71 -4.67 0.83 -5.56
C ILE A 71 -4.68 -0.59 -6.13
N GLY A 72 -4.13 -0.77 -7.34
CA GLY A 72 -3.81 -2.06 -7.92
C GLY A 72 -4.98 -2.72 -8.63
N ARG A 73 -5.14 -4.03 -8.40
CA ARG A 73 -6.09 -4.89 -9.12
C ARG A 73 -7.08 -5.54 -8.18
N PRO A 74 -8.27 -5.93 -8.66
CA PRO A 74 -9.25 -6.64 -7.84
C PRO A 74 -8.68 -7.89 -7.19
N ILE A 75 -9.04 -8.13 -5.94
CA ILE A 75 -8.75 -9.41 -5.28
C ILE A 75 -9.63 -10.51 -5.87
N ALA A 76 -9.33 -11.77 -5.53
CA ALA A 76 -10.11 -12.92 -6.00
C ALA A 76 -11.61 -12.73 -5.71
N ASN A 77 -12.45 -13.13 -6.67
CA ASN A 77 -13.91 -13.03 -6.60
C ASN A 77 -14.45 -11.59 -6.45
N THR A 78 -13.63 -10.57 -6.73
CA THR A 78 -14.05 -9.15 -6.70
C THR A 78 -13.98 -8.56 -8.11
N GLN A 79 -14.91 -7.67 -8.43
CA GLN A 79 -14.96 -6.95 -9.71
C GLN A 79 -14.93 -5.45 -9.44
N VAL A 80 -14.17 -4.73 -10.26
CA VAL A 80 -14.05 -3.27 -10.19
C VAL A 80 -14.40 -2.69 -11.54
N TYR A 81 -15.23 -1.65 -11.52
CA TYR A 81 -15.72 -0.96 -12.70
C TYR A 81 -15.36 0.52 -12.60
N VAL A 82 -14.86 1.08 -13.70
CA VAL A 82 -14.74 2.53 -13.89
C VAL A 82 -15.82 2.89 -14.90
N LEU A 83 -16.76 3.72 -14.47
CA LEU A 83 -17.93 4.12 -15.26
C LEU A 83 -17.77 5.60 -15.69
N ASP A 84 -18.56 6.03 -16.68
CA ASP A 84 -18.56 7.39 -17.23
C ASP A 84 -19.50 8.37 -16.51
#